data_AF-A0A510UJ48-F1
#
_entry.id   AF-A0A510UJ48-F1
#
_cell.length_a   1.000
_cell.length_b   1.000
_cell.length_c   1.000
_cell.angle_alpha   90.00
_cell.angle_beta   90.00
_cell.angle_gamma   90.00
#
_symmetry.space_group_name_H-M   'P 1'
#
loop_
_entity.id
_entity.type
_entity.pdbx_description
1 polymer ?
#
loop_
_entity_poly.entity_id
_entity_poly.type
_entity_poly.pdbx_seq_one_letter_code
_entity_poly.pdbx_strand_id
1 'polypeptide(L)'
;MFFCRYCLPLFGKFQDAMTCKLDDMLTQKQWSLFHSRLSFALNAKILSPMQVIDAAITEFNQRPDAIDIAQIEGFVRQILGWREFVRGIYWRNMPDYQNLNKLEASLSLPSWFWTGKTKMNCMHHAIQQSLDFAYAHHIQRLMITGNFCLLTGIKPDEVDEWYLGIYIDAIEWVEMPNTRGMSQFADGGIVASKAYAASGNYVNKMSDYCSDCHYNVKQIIEPKACPLNALYWHFMHTHIEQFNNNPRTRMVYANWKKKSEEQQQVILDRAEKLLSDIEKL
;
A
#
# COMPACT_ATOMS: atom_id res chain seq x y z
N MET A 1 -2.06 25.97 10.86
CA MET A 1 -3.01 24.92 10.38
C MET A 1 -2.92 23.71 11.31
N PHE A 2 -4.02 22.99 11.60
CA PHE A 2 -4.03 21.86 12.56
C PHE A 2 -2.91 20.84 12.29
N PHE A 3 -2.75 20.43 11.03
CA PHE A 3 -1.68 19.52 10.62
C PHE A 3 -0.28 20.03 11.03
N CYS A 4 0.08 21.25 10.65
CA CYS A 4 1.41 21.79 10.95
C CYS A 4 1.69 21.83 12.46
N ARG A 5 0.68 22.21 13.27
CA ARG A 5 0.87 22.36 14.72
C ARG A 5 0.97 21.02 15.46
N TYR A 6 0.16 20.04 15.07
CA TYR A 6 -0.07 18.81 15.86
C TYR A 6 0.39 17.51 15.20
N CYS A 7 0.43 17.46 13.88
CA CYS A 7 0.72 16.24 13.12
C CYS A 7 2.12 16.25 12.51
N LEU A 8 2.54 17.39 11.94
CA LEU A 8 3.85 17.54 11.30
C LEU A 8 5.03 17.11 12.20
N PRO A 9 5.08 17.40 13.52
CA PRO A 9 6.14 16.90 14.40
C PRO A 9 6.30 15.36 14.44
N LEU A 10 5.24 14.63 14.06
CA LEU A 10 5.16 13.18 14.17
C LEU A 10 4.98 12.48 12.80
N PHE A 11 4.86 13.25 11.72
CA PHE A 11 4.56 12.78 10.36
C PHE A 11 5.52 11.68 9.88
N GLY A 12 6.81 12.00 9.73
CA GLY A 12 7.86 11.08 9.31
C GLY A 12 8.11 9.93 10.30
N LYS A 13 7.86 10.14 11.60
CA LYS A 13 8.04 9.07 12.60
C LYS A 13 7.02 7.94 12.44
N PHE A 14 5.79 8.29 12.05
CA PHE A 14 4.67 7.35 11.93
C PHE A 14 4.20 7.18 10.48
N GLN A 15 4.99 7.60 9.49
CA GLN A 15 4.60 7.65 8.08
C GLN A 15 4.13 6.30 7.53
N ASP A 16 4.78 5.22 7.97
CA ASP A 16 4.49 3.85 7.54
C ASP A 16 3.83 3.00 8.65
N ALA A 17 3.44 3.60 9.77
CA ALA A 17 2.78 2.90 10.87
C ALA A 17 1.29 2.71 10.56
N MET A 18 0.69 1.65 11.11
CA MET A 18 -0.73 1.34 11.03
C MET A 18 -1.22 0.85 12.39
N THR A 19 -2.47 1.11 12.75
CA THR A 19 -3.02 0.66 14.03
C THR A 19 -4.53 0.50 13.98
N CYS A 20 -5.06 -0.49 14.69
CA CYS A 20 -6.48 -0.62 15.02
C CYS A 20 -6.79 -0.50 16.51
N LYS A 21 -5.82 -0.09 17.34
CA LYS A 21 -5.94 -0.05 18.81
C LYS A 21 -5.71 1.33 19.42
N LEU A 22 -5.36 2.33 18.62
CA LEU A 22 -4.99 3.66 19.10
C LEU A 22 -6.19 4.54 19.47
N ASP A 23 -7.40 4.17 19.05
CA ASP A 23 -8.60 4.92 19.39
C ASP A 23 -9.03 4.68 20.84
N ASP A 24 -8.99 5.75 21.65
CA ASP A 24 -9.82 5.88 22.84
C ASP A 24 -11.11 6.68 22.52
N MET A 25 -12.06 6.71 23.46
CA MET A 25 -13.36 7.37 23.29
C MET A 25 -13.29 8.86 22.92
N LEU A 26 -12.12 9.51 22.99
CA LEU A 26 -11.97 10.96 22.87
C LEU A 26 -11.17 11.41 21.65
N THR A 27 -10.33 10.56 21.06
CA THR A 27 -9.35 11.03 20.07
C THR A 27 -9.54 10.55 18.63
N GLN A 28 -10.17 9.41 18.38
CA GLN A 28 -10.45 8.84 17.03
C GLN A 28 -9.37 9.16 15.98
N LYS A 29 -8.09 8.87 16.27
CA LYS A 29 -6.92 9.18 15.41
C LYS A 29 -6.43 7.99 14.61
N GLN A 30 -6.86 6.76 14.89
CA GLN A 30 -6.27 5.54 14.33
C GLN A 30 -6.26 5.54 12.80
N TRP A 31 -7.35 6.01 12.19
CA TRP A 31 -7.57 5.96 10.75
C TRP A 31 -6.67 6.97 10.00
N SER A 32 -6.31 8.09 10.62
CA SER A 32 -5.49 9.13 9.98
C SER A 32 -4.08 9.26 10.50
N LEU A 33 -3.79 8.69 11.68
CA LEU A 33 -2.56 8.92 12.45
C LEU A 33 -2.16 10.41 12.43
N PHE A 34 -0.97 10.71 11.88
CA PHE A 34 -0.41 12.05 11.78
C PHE A 34 -0.34 12.54 10.33
N HIS A 35 -1.18 12.00 9.44
CA HIS A 35 -1.27 12.44 8.05
C HIS A 35 -2.08 13.75 7.89
N SER A 36 -1.77 14.53 6.86
CA SER A 36 -2.34 15.86 6.65
C SER A 36 -3.81 15.86 6.25
N ARG A 37 -4.27 14.82 5.55
CA ARG A 37 -5.62 14.70 4.96
C ARG A 37 -5.96 15.86 4.01
N LEU A 38 -4.94 16.43 3.35
CA LEU A 38 -5.09 17.56 2.43
C LEU A 38 -5.21 17.15 0.95
N SER A 39 -5.09 15.86 0.64
CA SER A 39 -5.04 15.33 -0.72
C SER A 39 -6.25 15.74 -1.57
N PHE A 40 -7.47 15.63 -1.03
CA PHE A 40 -8.67 16.10 -1.71
C PHE A 40 -8.60 17.60 -2.03
N ALA A 41 -8.29 18.44 -1.02
CA ALA A 41 -8.23 19.88 -1.21
C ALA A 41 -7.15 20.30 -2.22
N LEU A 42 -6.02 19.59 -2.26
CA LEU A 42 -4.96 19.80 -3.25
C LEU A 42 -5.42 19.38 -4.66
N ASN A 43 -6.10 18.24 -4.79
CA ASN A 43 -6.50 17.69 -6.08
C ASN A 43 -7.72 18.42 -6.68
N ALA A 44 -8.61 18.92 -5.83
CA ALA A 44 -9.74 19.78 -6.18
C ALA A 44 -9.34 21.27 -6.37
N LYS A 45 -8.04 21.61 -6.25
CA LYS A 45 -7.50 22.97 -6.39
C LYS A 45 -8.06 23.99 -5.38
N ILE A 46 -8.58 23.52 -4.24
CA ILE A 46 -9.00 24.36 -3.11
C ILE A 46 -7.75 24.93 -2.42
N LEU A 47 -6.67 24.14 -2.35
CA LEU A 47 -5.37 24.56 -1.86
C LEU A 47 -4.32 24.43 -2.96
N SER A 48 -3.43 25.43 -3.07
CA SER A 48 -2.23 25.32 -3.90
C SER A 48 -1.16 24.47 -3.21
N PRO A 49 -0.45 23.57 -3.92
CA PRO A 49 0.69 22.83 -3.38
C PRO A 49 1.72 23.74 -2.69
N MET A 50 2.06 24.87 -3.30
CA MET A 50 3.07 25.77 -2.75
C MET A 50 2.59 26.43 -1.45
N GLN A 51 1.32 26.82 -1.37
CA GLN A 51 0.75 27.36 -0.13
C GLN A 51 0.84 26.36 1.03
N VAL A 52 0.65 25.07 0.76
CA VAL A 52 0.76 24.01 1.78
C VAL A 52 2.22 23.79 2.19
N ILE A 53 3.14 23.80 1.23
CA ILE A 53 4.58 23.66 1.46
C ILE A 53 5.12 24.83 2.29
N ASP A 54 4.82 26.07 1.88
CA ASP A 54 5.27 27.29 2.56
C ASP A 54 4.76 27.36 4.00
N ALA A 55 3.50 26.96 4.22
CA ALA A 55 2.93 26.90 5.57
C ALA A 55 3.66 25.89 6.47
N ALA A 56 4.02 24.72 5.93
CA ALA A 56 4.76 23.71 6.68
C ALA A 56 6.21 24.14 6.97
N ILE A 57 6.90 24.76 6.00
CA ILE A 57 8.26 25.30 6.18
C ILE A 57 8.26 26.44 7.20
N THR A 58 7.25 27.30 7.16
CA THR A 58 7.09 28.39 8.13
C THR A 58 6.95 27.84 9.56
N GLU A 59 6.12 26.82 9.78
CA GLU A 59 5.99 26.17 11.09
C GLU A 59 7.30 25.51 11.55
N PHE A 60 8.02 24.84 10.64
CA PHE A 60 9.34 24.27 10.93
C PHE A 60 10.34 25.34 11.40
N ASN A 61 10.44 26.46 10.68
CA ASN A 61 11.33 27.57 11.04
C ASN A 61 10.97 28.23 12.39
N GLN A 62 9.69 28.22 12.76
CA GLN A 62 9.22 28.77 14.03
C GLN A 62 9.40 27.79 15.21
N ARG A 63 9.59 26.50 14.94
CA ARG A 63 9.64 25.44 15.97
C ARG A 63 10.76 24.42 15.72
N PRO A 64 12.02 24.86 15.59
CA PRO A 64 13.14 23.98 15.23
C PRO A 64 13.39 22.86 16.25
N ASP A 65 13.02 23.04 17.52
CA ASP A 65 13.16 22.01 18.55
C ASP A 65 12.06 20.94 18.52
N ALA A 66 10.94 21.22 17.84
CA ALA A 66 9.77 20.33 17.81
C ALA A 66 9.61 19.58 16.48
N ILE A 67 10.17 20.11 15.38
CA ILE A 67 10.05 19.55 14.04
C ILE A 67 11.45 19.29 13.52
N ASP A 68 11.82 18.02 13.42
CA ASP A 68 13.08 17.59 12.81
C ASP A 68 13.04 17.79 11.28
N ILE A 69 14.20 18.06 10.67
CA ILE A 69 14.37 18.13 9.21
C ILE A 69 13.77 16.90 8.51
N ALA A 70 13.88 15.71 9.11
CA ALA A 70 13.30 14.48 8.55
C ALA A 70 11.77 14.55 8.41
N GLN A 71 11.07 15.25 9.31
CA GLN A 71 9.61 15.38 9.27
C GLN A 71 9.17 16.33 8.16
N ILE A 72 9.80 17.51 8.08
CA ILE A 72 9.45 18.53 7.09
C ILE A 72 9.89 18.12 5.69
N GLU A 73 11.09 17.57 5.51
CA GLU A 73 11.55 17.04 4.23
C GLU A 73 10.62 15.92 3.75
N GLY A 74 10.29 14.99 4.63
CA GLY A 74 9.40 13.87 4.32
C GLY A 74 8.04 14.36 3.82
N PHE A 75 7.46 15.37 4.46
CA PHE A 75 6.19 15.97 4.04
C PHE A 75 6.30 16.70 2.70
N VAL A 76 7.29 17.58 2.54
CA VAL A 76 7.52 18.34 1.30
C VAL A 76 7.77 17.40 0.12
N ARG A 77 8.54 16.32 0.32
CA ARG A 77 8.82 15.31 -0.71
C ARG A 77 7.57 14.59 -1.21
N GLN A 78 6.53 14.43 -0.40
CA GLN A 78 5.27 13.84 -0.88
C GLN A 78 4.55 14.75 -1.87
N ILE A 79 4.62 16.07 -1.65
CA ILE A 79 3.91 17.06 -2.48
C ILE A 79 4.77 17.50 -3.67
N LEU A 80 5.95 18.05 -3.42
CA LEU A 80 6.83 18.56 -4.47
C LEU A 80 7.47 17.43 -5.29
N GLY A 81 7.75 16.30 -4.64
CA GLY A 81 8.33 15.12 -5.29
C GLY A 81 7.24 14.24 -5.89
N TRP A 82 6.65 13.37 -5.08
CA TRP A 82 5.77 12.30 -5.57
C TRP A 82 4.56 12.81 -6.34
N ARG A 83 3.79 13.78 -5.81
CA ARG A 83 2.59 14.28 -6.49
C ARG A 83 2.88 14.90 -7.86
N GLU A 84 3.94 15.71 -7.98
CA GLU A 84 4.32 16.28 -9.28
C GLU A 84 4.95 15.24 -10.21
N PHE A 85 5.72 14.29 -9.66
CA PHE A 85 6.30 13.18 -10.42
C PHE A 85 5.22 12.30 -11.06
N VAL A 86 4.22 11.83 -10.29
CA VAL A 86 3.13 10.99 -10.84
C VAL A 86 2.31 11.73 -11.88
N ARG A 87 2.10 13.04 -11.71
CA ARG A 87 1.47 13.89 -12.72
C ARG A 87 2.24 13.88 -14.04
N GLY A 88 3.57 14.00 -13.97
CA GLY A 88 4.44 13.91 -15.14
C GLY A 88 4.40 12.54 -15.81
N ILE A 89 4.39 11.45 -15.02
CA ILE A 89 4.26 10.09 -15.54
C ILE A 89 2.94 9.91 -16.30
N TYR A 90 1.81 10.31 -15.70
CA TYR A 90 0.51 10.17 -16.36
C TYR A 90 0.49 10.85 -17.73
N TRP A 91 0.79 12.15 -17.81
CA TRP A 91 0.70 12.88 -19.09
C TRP A 91 1.74 12.46 -20.12
N ARG A 92 2.88 11.90 -19.70
CA ARG A 92 3.91 11.41 -20.62
C ARG A 92 3.53 10.09 -21.29
N ASN A 93 2.75 9.24 -20.61
CA ASN A 93 2.51 7.86 -21.05
C ASN A 93 1.07 7.58 -21.46
N MET A 94 0.13 8.51 -21.21
CA MET A 94 -1.24 8.39 -21.70
C MET A 94 -1.33 8.58 -23.23
N PRO A 95 -2.26 7.89 -23.91
CA PRO A 95 -3.31 7.01 -23.36
C PRO A 95 -2.87 5.56 -23.13
N ASP A 96 -1.66 5.16 -23.53
CA ASP A 96 -1.24 3.75 -23.51
C ASP A 96 -1.03 3.20 -22.08
N TYR A 97 -0.74 4.09 -21.12
CA TYR A 97 -0.48 3.72 -19.73
C TYR A 97 -1.63 2.92 -19.09
N GLN A 98 -2.88 3.23 -19.44
CA GLN A 98 -4.07 2.53 -18.93
C GLN A 98 -4.16 1.05 -19.36
N ASN A 99 -3.40 0.65 -20.39
CA ASN A 99 -3.43 -0.72 -20.91
C ASN A 99 -2.27 -1.58 -20.39
N LEU A 100 -1.41 -1.02 -19.53
CA LEU A 100 -0.24 -1.73 -19.03
C LEU A 100 -0.64 -2.83 -18.03
N ASN A 101 -0.15 -4.04 -18.29
CA ASN A 101 -0.30 -5.22 -17.44
C ASN A 101 0.93 -6.14 -17.58
N LYS A 102 2.11 -5.61 -17.23
CA LYS A 102 3.40 -6.29 -17.44
C LYS A 102 3.51 -7.67 -16.77
N LEU A 103 2.80 -7.86 -15.66
CA LEU A 103 2.78 -9.11 -14.89
C LEU A 103 1.68 -10.08 -15.34
N GLU A 104 0.91 -9.75 -16.38
CA GLU A 104 -0.15 -10.60 -16.93
C GLU A 104 -1.21 -11.01 -15.88
N ALA A 105 -1.48 -10.11 -14.94
CA ALA A 105 -2.45 -10.31 -13.87
C ALA A 105 -3.87 -10.41 -14.44
N SER A 106 -4.64 -11.41 -14.00
CA SER A 106 -5.89 -11.81 -14.65
C SER A 106 -7.04 -12.20 -13.70
N LEU A 107 -6.80 -12.29 -12.39
CA LEU A 107 -7.86 -12.58 -11.43
C LEU A 107 -8.76 -11.36 -11.20
N SER A 108 -10.03 -11.61 -10.92
CA SER A 108 -10.97 -10.56 -10.56
C SER A 108 -10.86 -10.19 -9.08
N LEU A 109 -11.13 -8.92 -8.78
CA LEU A 109 -11.12 -8.34 -7.46
C LEU A 109 -12.16 -9.05 -6.56
N PRO A 110 -11.75 -9.58 -5.40
CA PRO A 110 -12.67 -10.31 -4.55
C PRO A 110 -13.84 -9.46 -4.06
N SER A 111 -15.03 -10.04 -3.99
CA SER A 111 -16.27 -9.32 -3.64
C SER A 111 -16.21 -8.62 -2.28
N TRP A 112 -15.41 -9.14 -1.34
CA TRP A 112 -15.23 -8.57 0.00
C TRP A 112 -14.44 -7.25 0.01
N PHE A 113 -13.81 -6.83 -1.09
CA PHE A 113 -13.28 -5.45 -1.24
C PHE A 113 -14.37 -4.38 -1.15
N TRP A 114 -15.62 -4.73 -1.48
CA TRP A 114 -16.77 -3.82 -1.42
C TRP A 114 -17.53 -3.87 -0.09
N THR A 115 -17.16 -4.80 0.81
CA THR A 115 -17.90 -5.01 2.07
C THR A 115 -17.02 -5.06 3.32
N GLY A 116 -15.70 -5.21 3.17
CA GLY A 116 -14.77 -5.42 4.28
C GLY A 116 -14.93 -6.78 4.98
N LYS A 117 -15.77 -7.69 4.47
CA LYS A 117 -16.09 -8.98 5.08
C LYS A 117 -15.03 -10.03 4.76
N THR A 118 -13.89 -9.93 5.42
CA THR A 118 -12.77 -10.87 5.33
C THR A 118 -12.25 -11.26 6.70
N LYS A 119 -11.62 -12.43 6.84
CA LYS A 119 -10.96 -12.86 8.09
C LYS A 119 -9.56 -12.29 8.23
N MET A 120 -9.00 -11.70 7.17
CA MET A 120 -7.74 -10.98 7.21
C MET A 120 -7.92 -9.63 7.89
N ASN A 121 -7.59 -9.54 9.18
CA ASN A 121 -7.87 -8.35 9.99
C ASN A 121 -7.28 -7.03 9.41
N CYS A 122 -6.08 -7.10 8.82
CA CYS A 122 -5.48 -5.94 8.15
C CYS A 122 -6.31 -5.45 6.95
N MET A 123 -6.81 -6.37 6.12
CA MET A 123 -7.66 -6.05 4.97
C MET A 123 -9.01 -5.54 5.43
N HIS A 124 -9.60 -6.18 6.45
CA HIS A 124 -10.84 -5.73 7.08
C HIS A 124 -10.75 -4.26 7.49
N HIS A 125 -9.74 -3.89 8.29
CA HIS A 125 -9.56 -2.52 8.75
C HIS A 125 -9.29 -1.54 7.59
N ALA A 126 -8.38 -1.87 6.66
CA ALA A 126 -8.05 -0.99 5.55
C ALA A 126 -9.24 -0.74 4.62
N ILE A 127 -10.04 -1.77 4.32
CA ILE A 127 -11.24 -1.65 3.48
C ILE A 127 -12.35 -0.91 4.22
N GLN A 128 -12.67 -1.33 5.45
CA GLN A 128 -13.76 -0.72 6.22
C GLN A 128 -13.52 0.78 6.42
N GLN A 129 -12.30 1.17 6.78
CA GLN A 129 -11.90 2.57 6.84
C GLN A 129 -12.07 3.30 5.50
N SER A 130 -11.68 2.65 4.39
CA SER A 130 -11.83 3.25 3.06
C SER A 130 -13.30 3.49 2.72
N LEU A 131 -14.19 2.58 3.08
CA LEU A 131 -15.63 2.69 2.84
C LEU A 131 -16.30 3.71 3.77
N ASP A 132 -15.90 3.76 5.05
CA ASP A 132 -16.52 4.64 6.06
C ASP A 132 -16.09 6.11 5.90
N PHE A 133 -14.82 6.35 5.56
CA PHE A 133 -14.24 7.69 5.53
C PHE A 133 -13.88 8.19 4.12
N ALA A 134 -14.06 7.36 3.09
CA ALA A 134 -13.51 7.59 1.75
C ALA A 134 -11.99 7.88 1.78
N TYR A 135 -11.27 7.34 2.77
CA TYR A 135 -9.86 7.64 3.02
C TYR A 135 -9.14 6.49 3.72
N ALA A 136 -8.03 6.07 3.12
CA ALA A 136 -6.95 5.33 3.76
C ALA A 136 -5.65 6.09 3.57
N HIS A 137 -4.73 6.01 4.54
CA HIS A 137 -3.43 6.64 4.38
C HIS A 137 -2.51 5.80 3.47
N HIS A 138 -1.41 6.41 3.01
CA HIS A 138 -0.60 5.88 1.90
C HIS A 138 -0.17 4.41 2.09
N ILE A 139 0.33 4.05 3.28
CA ILE A 139 0.85 2.70 3.51
C ILE A 139 -0.25 1.63 3.59
N GLN A 140 -1.48 1.98 3.97
CA GLN A 140 -2.62 1.06 3.88
C GLN A 140 -2.96 0.77 2.41
N ARG A 141 -3.02 1.82 1.58
CA ARG A 141 -3.22 1.69 0.13
C ARG A 141 -2.13 0.81 -0.49
N LEU A 142 -0.86 1.14 -0.25
CA LEU A 142 0.26 0.44 -0.90
C LEU A 142 0.48 -0.98 -0.35
N MET A 143 0.59 -1.14 0.97
CA MET A 143 1.12 -2.37 1.57
C MET A 143 0.07 -3.31 2.15
N ILE A 144 -1.20 -2.90 2.18
CA ILE A 144 -2.32 -3.76 2.59
C ILE A 144 -3.15 -4.14 1.36
N THR A 145 -3.98 -3.23 0.86
CA THR A 145 -4.88 -3.51 -0.26
C THR A 145 -4.11 -3.69 -1.57
N GLY A 146 -3.17 -2.79 -1.86
CA GLY A 146 -2.32 -2.83 -3.04
C GLY A 146 -1.42 -4.07 -3.10
N ASN A 147 -0.72 -4.37 -2.00
CA ASN A 147 0.10 -5.57 -1.86
C ASN A 147 -0.74 -6.85 -2.01
N PHE A 148 -1.94 -6.92 -1.41
CA PHE A 148 -2.81 -8.08 -1.62
C PHE A 148 -3.13 -8.28 -3.11
N CYS A 149 -3.59 -7.22 -3.81
CA CYS A 149 -3.92 -7.30 -5.23
C CYS A 149 -2.72 -7.73 -6.09
N LEU A 150 -1.53 -7.20 -5.77
CA LEU A 150 -0.28 -7.55 -6.45
C LEU A 150 0.04 -9.04 -6.26
N LEU A 151 -0.02 -9.53 -5.02
CA LEU A 151 0.32 -10.90 -4.68
C LEU A 151 -0.65 -11.92 -5.26
N THR A 152 -1.92 -11.56 -5.41
CA THR A 152 -2.93 -12.44 -5.99
C THR A 152 -3.10 -12.28 -7.50
N GLY A 153 -2.38 -11.34 -8.14
CA GLY A 153 -2.49 -11.12 -9.58
C GLY A 153 -3.88 -10.64 -10.01
N ILE A 154 -4.46 -9.70 -9.26
CA ILE A 154 -5.72 -9.04 -9.66
C ILE A 154 -5.48 -8.15 -10.88
N LYS A 155 -6.43 -8.16 -11.82
CA LYS A 155 -6.39 -7.29 -13.01
C LYS A 155 -6.18 -5.82 -12.60
N PRO A 156 -5.17 -5.13 -13.14
CA PRO A 156 -4.93 -3.73 -12.80
C PRO A 156 -6.14 -2.83 -13.05
N ASP A 157 -6.96 -3.12 -14.06
CA ASP A 157 -8.19 -2.38 -14.37
C ASP A 157 -9.19 -2.42 -13.20
N GLU A 158 -9.43 -3.59 -12.61
CA GLU A 158 -10.35 -3.73 -11.48
C GLU A 158 -9.78 -3.08 -10.19
N VAL A 159 -8.45 -3.03 -10.08
CA VAL A 159 -7.79 -2.32 -8.97
C VAL A 159 -7.95 -0.81 -9.16
N ASP A 160 -7.65 -0.27 -10.34
CA ASP A 160 -7.84 1.16 -10.66
C ASP A 160 -9.29 1.61 -10.41
N GLU A 161 -10.27 0.84 -10.90
CA GLU A 161 -11.69 1.12 -10.69
C GLU A 161 -12.05 1.21 -9.20
N TRP A 162 -11.53 0.30 -8.38
CA TRP A 162 -11.77 0.32 -6.94
C TRP A 162 -11.11 1.51 -6.25
N TYR A 163 -9.83 1.79 -6.54
CA TYR A 163 -9.12 2.94 -5.97
C TYR A 163 -9.76 4.28 -6.37
N LEU A 164 -10.16 4.40 -7.64
CA LEU A 164 -10.84 5.58 -8.17
C LEU A 164 -12.25 5.74 -7.58
N GLY A 165 -12.95 4.63 -7.32
CA GLY A 165 -14.34 4.64 -6.85
C GLY A 165 -14.52 4.97 -5.36
N ILE A 166 -13.54 4.65 -4.50
CA ILE A 166 -13.74 4.74 -3.03
C ILE A 166 -13.03 5.93 -2.37
N TYR A 167 -11.92 6.41 -2.94
CA TYR A 167 -11.10 7.43 -2.27
C TYR A 167 -11.51 8.83 -2.69
N ILE A 168 -11.81 9.69 -1.72
CA ILE A 168 -12.25 11.07 -1.94
C ILE A 168 -11.23 11.90 -2.73
N ASP A 169 -9.95 11.54 -2.67
CA ASP A 169 -8.86 12.24 -3.33
C ASP A 169 -8.45 11.65 -4.69
N ALA A 170 -9.15 10.60 -5.14
CA ALA A 170 -8.83 9.92 -6.39
C ALA A 170 -9.33 10.72 -7.60
N ILE A 171 -8.38 11.09 -8.45
CA ILE A 171 -8.58 11.59 -9.80
C ILE A 171 -7.59 10.81 -10.66
N GLU A 172 -7.99 10.38 -11.85
CA GLU A 172 -7.21 9.42 -12.67
C GLU A 172 -5.72 9.79 -12.81
N TRP A 173 -5.38 11.07 -13.02
CA TRP A 173 -3.99 11.50 -13.18
C TRP A 173 -3.08 11.21 -11.99
N VAL A 174 -3.63 11.18 -10.78
CA VAL A 174 -2.90 10.87 -9.55
C VAL A 174 -3.08 9.41 -9.13
N GLU A 175 -4.26 8.84 -9.39
CA GLU A 175 -4.61 7.49 -8.98
C GLU A 175 -3.87 6.45 -9.85
N MET A 176 -4.02 6.49 -11.17
CA MET A 176 -3.55 5.44 -12.07
C MET A 176 -2.03 5.19 -12.01
N PRO A 177 -1.13 6.20 -11.98
CA PRO A 177 0.30 5.93 -11.81
C PRO A 177 0.67 5.33 -10.44
N ASN A 178 -0.07 5.68 -9.39
CA ASN A 178 0.15 5.08 -8.07
C ASN A 178 -0.38 3.64 -8.05
N THR A 179 -1.54 3.38 -8.64
CA THR A 179 -2.15 2.06 -8.64
C THR A 179 -1.41 1.12 -9.60
N ARG A 180 -1.41 1.39 -10.90
CA ARG A 180 -0.73 0.54 -11.89
C ARG A 180 0.78 0.48 -11.70
N GLY A 181 1.42 1.63 -11.52
CA GLY A 181 2.87 1.71 -11.47
C GLY A 181 3.44 1.33 -10.11
N MET A 182 3.18 2.16 -9.10
CA MET A 182 3.77 1.98 -7.77
C MET A 182 3.26 0.71 -7.08
N SER A 183 1.95 0.48 -7.09
CA SER A 183 1.36 -0.63 -6.33
C SER A 183 1.39 -1.95 -7.09
N GLN A 184 0.94 -1.99 -8.34
CA GLN A 184 0.76 -3.23 -9.09
C GLN A 184 1.97 -3.61 -9.96
N PHE A 185 2.97 -2.72 -10.12
CA PHE A 185 4.11 -2.92 -11.01
C PHE A 185 3.70 -3.30 -12.46
N ALA A 186 2.48 -2.94 -12.84
CA ALA A 186 1.88 -3.25 -14.13
C ALA A 186 2.58 -2.48 -15.27
N ASP A 187 3.27 -1.39 -14.94
CA ASP A 187 4.06 -0.59 -15.88
C ASP A 187 5.48 -1.13 -16.12
N GLY A 188 5.88 -2.22 -15.45
CA GLY A 188 7.22 -2.81 -15.61
C GLY A 188 8.36 -1.96 -15.04
N GLY A 189 8.05 -0.97 -14.20
CA GLY A 189 9.01 -0.19 -13.45
C GLY A 189 9.24 1.23 -13.97
N ILE A 190 8.26 1.82 -14.66
CA ILE A 190 8.30 3.24 -15.06
C ILE A 190 8.27 4.14 -13.81
N VAL A 191 7.39 3.83 -12.84
CA VAL A 191 7.26 4.59 -11.59
C VAL A 191 8.27 4.16 -10.52
N ALA A 192 8.45 2.85 -10.33
CA ALA A 192 9.28 2.31 -9.25
C ALA A 192 10.13 1.13 -9.75
N SER A 193 11.37 1.01 -9.25
CA SER A 193 12.30 -0.04 -9.70
C SER A 193 12.12 -1.42 -9.02
N LYS A 194 11.08 -1.58 -8.20
CA LYS A 194 10.71 -2.85 -7.55
C LYS A 194 9.21 -2.93 -7.34
N ALA A 195 8.66 -4.13 -7.43
CA ALA A 195 7.32 -4.41 -6.94
C ALA A 195 7.29 -4.36 -5.41
N TYR A 196 6.25 -3.74 -4.83
CA TYR A 196 6.07 -3.62 -3.37
C TYR A 196 5.42 -4.88 -2.78
N ALA A 197 5.93 -6.05 -3.14
CA ALA A 197 5.47 -7.35 -2.63
C ALA A 197 6.03 -7.62 -1.23
N ALA A 198 5.15 -7.94 -0.28
CA ALA A 198 5.55 -8.28 1.08
C ALA A 198 4.66 -9.34 1.73
N SER A 199 5.27 -10.21 2.53
CA SER A 199 4.55 -11.19 3.34
C SER A 199 3.91 -10.55 4.59
N GLY A 200 3.16 -11.35 5.35
CA GLY A 200 2.55 -10.90 6.62
C GLY A 200 3.56 -10.41 7.64
N ASN A 201 4.84 -10.79 7.53
CA ASN A 201 5.91 -10.29 8.40
C ASN A 201 6.08 -8.76 8.32
N TYR A 202 5.84 -8.15 7.15
CA TYR A 202 5.85 -6.69 7.03
C TYR A 202 4.69 -6.08 7.83
N VAL A 203 3.47 -6.58 7.60
CA VAL A 203 2.26 -6.12 8.30
C VAL A 203 2.42 -6.24 9.81
N ASN A 204 2.97 -7.35 10.31
CA ASN A 204 3.21 -7.56 11.74
C ASN A 204 4.25 -6.60 12.35
N LYS A 205 5.20 -6.10 11.56
CA LYS A 205 6.21 -5.15 12.03
C LYS A 205 5.68 -3.73 12.05
N MET A 206 4.81 -3.38 11.10
CA MET A 206 4.35 -2.01 10.87
C MET A 206 2.97 -1.75 11.45
N SER A 207 2.32 -2.76 12.06
CA SER A 207 0.98 -2.64 12.61
C SER A 207 0.75 -3.54 13.83
N ASP A 208 -0.35 -3.30 14.53
CA ASP A 208 -0.90 -4.18 15.56
C ASP A 208 -1.98 -5.15 15.02
N TYR A 209 -2.31 -5.11 13.72
CA TYR A 209 -3.41 -5.87 13.12
C TYR A 209 -3.30 -7.38 13.34
N CYS A 210 -2.08 -7.92 13.38
CA CYS A 210 -1.84 -9.36 13.50
C CYS A 210 -2.16 -9.93 14.88
N SER A 211 -2.24 -9.09 15.91
CA SER A 211 -2.40 -9.55 17.30
C SER A 211 -3.76 -10.20 17.57
N ASP A 212 -4.83 -9.68 16.97
CA ASP A 212 -6.20 -10.20 17.10
C ASP A 212 -6.73 -10.81 15.79
N CYS A 213 -5.83 -11.14 14.85
CA CYS A 213 -6.21 -11.69 13.56
C CYS A 213 -6.64 -13.16 13.67
N HIS A 214 -7.61 -13.57 12.85
CA HIS A 214 -7.98 -14.99 12.69
C HIS A 214 -6.77 -15.87 12.33
N TYR A 215 -5.84 -15.30 11.56
CA TYR A 215 -4.66 -15.96 11.05
C TYR A 215 -3.42 -15.67 11.90
N ASN A 216 -2.55 -16.67 12.02
CA ASN A 216 -1.24 -16.56 12.65
C ASN A 216 -0.18 -16.17 11.61
N VAL A 217 0.41 -14.99 11.80
CA VAL A 217 1.43 -14.43 10.90
C VAL A 217 2.76 -15.19 10.89
N LYS A 218 3.04 -16.00 11.91
CA LYS A 218 4.27 -16.81 11.98
C LYS A 218 4.17 -18.11 11.18
N GLN A 219 2.96 -18.51 10.81
CA GLN A 219 2.66 -19.75 10.08
C GLN A 219 2.59 -19.49 8.57
N ILE A 220 2.92 -20.50 7.76
CA ILE A 220 2.96 -20.37 6.28
C ILE A 220 2.00 -21.35 5.62
N ILE A 221 1.96 -22.59 6.09
CA ILE A 221 1.26 -23.71 5.41
C ILE A 221 0.07 -24.24 6.23
N GLU A 222 0.06 -23.94 7.53
CA GLU A 222 -0.93 -24.40 8.47
C GLU A 222 -2.33 -23.84 8.13
N PRO A 223 -3.43 -24.48 8.59
CA PRO A 223 -4.78 -24.04 8.27
C PRO A 223 -5.07 -22.58 8.66
N LYS A 224 -4.46 -22.10 9.75
CA LYS A 224 -4.55 -20.70 10.22
C LYS A 224 -3.35 -19.83 9.81
N ALA A 225 -2.49 -20.29 8.90
CA ALA A 225 -1.40 -19.47 8.39
C ALA A 225 -1.92 -18.19 7.72
N CYS A 226 -1.21 -17.08 7.91
CA CYS A 226 -1.51 -15.82 7.23
C CYS A 226 -1.44 -15.99 5.70
N PRO A 227 -2.51 -15.67 4.95
CA PRO A 227 -2.54 -15.84 3.50
C PRO A 227 -1.39 -15.14 2.77
N LEU A 228 -1.01 -13.93 3.22
CA LEU A 228 0.08 -13.15 2.62
C LEU A 228 1.43 -13.90 2.62
N ASN A 229 1.65 -14.86 3.51
CA ASN A 229 2.91 -15.59 3.56
C ASN A 229 3.09 -16.57 2.40
N ALA A 230 2.06 -17.36 2.10
CA ALA A 230 2.09 -18.28 0.97
C ALA A 230 1.97 -17.52 -0.36
N LEU A 231 1.05 -16.55 -0.44
CA LEU A 231 0.85 -15.70 -1.61
C LEU A 231 2.11 -14.92 -1.99
N TYR A 232 2.88 -14.43 -1.01
CA TYR A 232 4.17 -13.78 -1.27
C TYR A 232 5.14 -14.71 -2.00
N TRP A 233 5.32 -15.94 -1.53
CA TRP A 233 6.26 -16.86 -2.17
C TRP A 233 5.76 -17.35 -3.51
N HIS A 234 4.46 -17.53 -3.68
CA HIS A 234 3.85 -17.83 -4.97
C HIS A 234 4.12 -16.71 -5.98
N PHE A 235 3.85 -15.45 -5.64
CA PHE A 235 4.18 -14.30 -6.48
C PHE A 235 5.66 -14.26 -6.86
N MET A 236 6.55 -14.40 -5.87
CA MET A 236 8.01 -14.39 -6.13
C MET A 236 8.43 -15.55 -7.04
N HIS A 237 7.86 -16.74 -6.87
CA HIS A 237 8.15 -17.90 -7.71
C HIS A 237 7.64 -17.70 -9.15
N THR A 238 6.39 -17.27 -9.31
CA THR A 238 5.74 -17.03 -10.61
C THR A 238 6.50 -16.03 -11.46
N HIS A 239 7.07 -14.97 -10.85
CA HIS A 239 7.79 -13.92 -11.55
C HIS A 239 9.33 -14.01 -11.39
N ILE A 240 9.87 -15.21 -11.13
CA ILE A 240 11.30 -15.39 -10.89
C ILE A 240 12.15 -14.91 -12.07
N GLU A 241 11.77 -15.23 -13.31
CA GLU A 241 12.51 -14.81 -14.51
C GLU A 241 12.58 -13.29 -14.65
N GLN A 242 11.49 -12.59 -14.32
CA GLN A 242 11.42 -11.14 -14.43
C GLN A 242 12.22 -10.44 -13.32
N PHE A 243 12.25 -11.01 -12.11
CA PHE A 243 12.81 -10.35 -10.93
C PHE A 243 14.18 -10.88 -10.49
N ASN A 244 14.65 -12.03 -10.95
CA ASN A 244 15.91 -12.64 -10.49
C ASN A 244 17.15 -11.76 -10.83
N ASN A 245 17.05 -10.93 -11.87
CA ASN A 245 18.12 -10.01 -12.26
C ASN A 245 18.15 -8.73 -11.41
N ASN A 246 17.15 -8.47 -10.56
CA ASN A 246 17.13 -7.29 -9.71
C ASN A 246 18.04 -7.51 -8.47
N PRO A 247 19.07 -6.67 -8.23
CA PRO A 247 19.95 -6.83 -7.07
C PRO A 247 19.22 -6.83 -5.73
N ARG A 248 18.06 -6.16 -5.64
CA ARG A 248 17.26 -6.04 -4.41
C ARG A 248 16.51 -7.33 -4.05
N THR A 249 16.24 -8.21 -5.01
CA THR A 249 15.52 -9.49 -4.80
C THR A 249 16.46 -10.68 -4.67
N ARG A 250 17.75 -10.51 -4.99
CA ARG A 250 18.76 -11.58 -4.97
C ARG A 250 18.79 -12.37 -3.65
N MET A 251 18.78 -11.68 -2.51
CA MET A 251 18.78 -12.32 -1.19
C MET A 251 17.47 -13.07 -0.89
N VAL A 252 16.35 -12.57 -1.40
CA VAL A 252 15.04 -13.23 -1.28
C VAL A 252 15.07 -14.56 -2.04
N TYR A 253 15.53 -14.56 -3.29
CA TYR A 253 15.64 -15.78 -4.09
C TYR A 253 16.68 -16.75 -3.55
N ALA A 254 17.78 -16.26 -2.98
CA ALA A 254 18.74 -17.12 -2.29
C ALA A 254 18.11 -17.86 -1.10
N ASN A 255 17.21 -17.20 -0.35
CA ASN A 255 16.47 -17.85 0.74
C ASN A 255 15.40 -18.82 0.22
N TRP A 256 14.75 -18.53 -0.90
CA TRP A 256 13.82 -19.45 -1.55
C TRP A 256 14.52 -20.74 -2.00
N LYS A 257 15.63 -20.61 -2.73
CA LYS A 257 16.43 -21.73 -3.28
C LYS A 257 17.08 -22.62 -2.21
N LYS A 258 17.12 -22.18 -0.93
CA LYS A 258 17.58 -23.01 0.19
C LYS A 258 16.52 -24.00 0.69
N LYS A 259 15.25 -23.79 0.37
CA LYS A 259 14.16 -24.73 0.71
C LYS A 259 14.24 -25.93 -0.21
N SER A 260 13.94 -27.12 0.30
CA SER A 260 13.80 -28.31 -0.55
C SER A 260 12.64 -28.12 -1.54
N GLU A 261 12.67 -28.85 -2.66
CA GLU A 261 11.58 -28.82 -3.65
C GLU A 261 10.23 -29.17 -3.02
N GLU A 262 10.20 -30.15 -2.12
CA GLU A 262 9.00 -30.50 -1.34
C GLU A 262 8.48 -29.32 -0.51
N GLN A 263 9.36 -28.60 0.20
CA GLN A 263 8.97 -27.43 0.98
C GLN A 263 8.45 -26.28 0.10
N GLN A 264 9.06 -26.09 -1.08
CA GLN A 264 8.60 -25.10 -2.04
C GLN A 264 7.20 -25.47 -2.54
N GLN A 265 7.01 -26.73 -2.97
CA GLN A 265 5.75 -27.22 -3.51
C GLN A 265 4.60 -27.07 -2.50
N VAL A 266 4.79 -27.44 -1.23
CA VAL A 266 3.74 -27.30 -0.21
C VAL A 266 3.32 -25.84 0.01
N ILE A 267 4.26 -24.89 -0.10
CA ILE A 267 3.94 -23.45 -0.02
C ILE A 267 3.16 -22.99 -1.25
N LEU A 268 3.54 -23.44 -2.44
CA LEU A 268 2.86 -23.11 -3.69
C LEU A 268 1.44 -23.71 -3.73
N ASP A 269 1.28 -24.97 -3.35
CA ASP A 269 -0.02 -25.65 -3.25
C ASP A 269 -0.96 -24.92 -2.28
N ARG A 270 -0.40 -24.42 -1.16
CA ARG A 270 -1.17 -23.61 -0.20
C ARG A 270 -1.64 -22.30 -0.84
N ALA A 271 -0.79 -21.62 -1.60
CA ALA A 271 -1.12 -20.39 -2.28
C ALA A 271 -2.20 -20.61 -3.36
N GLU A 272 -2.07 -21.64 -4.19
CA GLU A 272 -3.08 -22.02 -5.20
C GLU A 272 -4.44 -22.32 -4.56
N LYS A 273 -4.45 -22.99 -3.41
CA LYS A 273 -5.69 -23.17 -2.64
C LYS A 273 -6.28 -21.85 -2.14
N LEU A 274 -5.44 -20.91 -1.68
CA LEU A 274 -5.91 -19.59 -1.24
C LEU A 274 -6.46 -18.77 -2.41
N LEU A 275 -5.87 -18.87 -3.61
CA LEU A 275 -6.35 -18.21 -4.82
C LEU A 275 -7.67 -18.80 -5.32
N SER A 276 -7.83 -20.12 -5.29
CA SER A 276 -9.10 -20.77 -5.66
C SER A 276 -10.23 -20.50 -4.64
N ASP A 277 -9.89 -20.32 -3.36
CA ASP A 277 -10.82 -19.95 -2.28
C ASP A 277 -10.77 -18.44 -1.95
N ILE A 278 -10.33 -17.57 -2.86
CA ILE A 278 -10.04 -16.14 -2.56
C ILE A 278 -11.24 -15.37 -1.97
N GLU A 279 -12.46 -15.74 -2.36
CA GLU A 279 -13.71 -15.18 -1.83
C GLU A 279 -14.01 -15.56 -0.38
N LYS A 280 -13.31 -16.55 0.18
CA LYS A 280 -13.51 -17.05 1.56
C LYS A 280 -12.47 -16.54 2.56
N LEU A 281 -11.53 -15.72 2.10
CA LEU A 281 -10.42 -15.16 2.91
C LEU A 281 -10.89 -14.17 3.96
#